data_AF-A0A7W3QQH7-F1
#
_entry.id   AF-A0A7W3QQH7-F1
#
_cell.length_a   1.000
_cell.length_b   1.000
_cell.length_c   1.000
_cell.angle_alpha   90.00
_cell.angle_beta   90.00
_cell.angle_gamma   90.00
#
_symmetry.space_group_name_H-M   'P 1'
#
loop_
_entity.id
_entity.type
_entity.pdbx_description
1 polymer ?
#
loop_
_entity_poly.entity_id
_entity_poly.type
_entity_poly.pdbx_seq_one_letter_code
_entity_poly.pdbx_strand_id
1 'polypeptide(L)'
;MIATSYIGSGVLLVGAGFLFRAEVLTAWTLTACWCAVFFLASAGAGAAYLTVSEIFPMETRALAIAAFYAVGTGLGGVVGPVPFGRLVETGDPAAVAGGYFLGAALMIAAGIVELLIGVAAARRSLEDIARPLSAEPT
;
A
#
# COMPACT_ATOMS: atom_id res chain seq x y z
N MET A 1 -9.16 8.17 -3.56
CA MET A 1 -7.70 8.34 -3.69
C MET A 1 -6.94 7.09 -3.27
N ILE A 2 -7.11 6.60 -2.04
CA ILE A 2 -6.38 5.41 -1.54
C ILE A 2 -6.72 4.16 -2.38
N ALA A 3 -8.00 3.80 -2.50
CA ALA A 3 -8.43 2.64 -3.27
C ALA A 3 -7.94 2.63 -4.72
N THR A 4 -8.06 3.77 -5.42
CA THR A 4 -7.61 3.91 -6.82
C THR A 4 -6.10 3.73 -6.95
N SER A 5 -5.31 4.24 -6.01
CA SER A 5 -3.86 4.06 -6.00
C SER A 5 -3.49 2.59 -5.75
N TYR A 6 -4.11 1.94 -4.76
CA TYR A 6 -3.84 0.54 -4.44
C TYR A 6 -4.25 -0.41 -5.58
N ILE A 7 -5.46 -0.27 -6.09
CA ILE A 7 -5.97 -1.08 -7.21
C ILE A 7 -5.14 -0.81 -8.46
N GLY A 8 -4.88 0.45 -8.80
CA GLY A 8 -4.11 0.81 -9.98
C GLY A 8 -2.66 0.30 -9.92
N SER A 9 -1.99 0.41 -8.76
CA SER A 9 -0.66 -0.17 -8.57
C SER A 9 -0.67 -1.68 -8.68
N GLY A 10 -1.70 -2.35 -8.14
CA GLY A 10 -1.88 -3.79 -8.32
C GLY A 10 -2.06 -4.18 -9.78
N VAL A 11 -2.89 -3.45 -10.55
CA VAL A 11 -3.07 -3.70 -11.99
C VAL A 11 -1.75 -3.51 -12.77
N LEU A 12 -0.99 -2.45 -12.47
CA LEU A 12 0.33 -2.25 -13.06
C LEU A 12 1.31 -3.39 -12.70
N LEU A 13 1.25 -3.88 -11.46
CA LEU A 13 2.08 -4.99 -11.01
C LEU A 13 1.70 -6.32 -11.67
N VAL A 14 0.41 -6.55 -11.95
CA VAL A 14 -0.04 -7.68 -12.80
C VAL A 14 0.57 -7.56 -14.20
N GLY A 15 0.53 -6.37 -14.81
CA GLY A 15 1.16 -6.12 -16.11
C GLY A 15 2.66 -6.41 -16.09
N ALA A 16 3.37 -5.92 -15.07
CA ALA A 16 4.78 -6.20 -14.86
C ALA A 16 5.06 -7.71 -14.69
N GLY A 17 4.20 -8.44 -13.97
CA GLY A 17 4.25 -9.91 -13.84
C GLY A 17 4.16 -10.65 -15.17
N PHE A 18 3.21 -10.27 -16.04
CA PHE A 18 3.09 -10.87 -17.36
C PHE A 18 4.30 -10.57 -18.25
N LEU A 19 4.77 -9.32 -18.25
CA LEU A 19 5.95 -8.90 -19.01
C LEU A 19 7.22 -9.62 -18.52
N PHE A 20 7.37 -9.79 -17.20
CA PHE A 20 8.50 -10.48 -16.59
C PHE A 20 8.49 -11.96 -16.94
N ARG A 21 7.34 -12.62 -16.85
CA ARG A 21 7.17 -14.03 -17.24
C ARG A 21 7.44 -14.28 -18.73
N ALA A 22 7.13 -13.31 -19.59
CA ALA A 22 7.39 -13.39 -21.02
C ALA A 22 8.87 -13.16 -21.39
N GLU A 23 9.74 -12.88 -20.41
CA GLU A 23 11.19 -12.65 -20.61
C GLU A 23 11.51 -11.51 -21.59
N VAL A 24 10.57 -10.58 -21.80
CA VAL A 24 10.74 -9.43 -22.71
C VAL A 24 11.31 -8.19 -22.02
N LEU A 25 11.50 -8.25 -20.69
CA LEU A 25 11.98 -7.12 -19.90
C LEU A 25 13.51 -7.14 -19.78
N THR A 26 14.12 -6.01 -20.16
CA THR A 26 15.48 -5.66 -19.78
C THR A 26 15.53 -5.10 -18.35
N ALA A 27 16.72 -4.98 -17.76
CA ALA A 27 16.91 -4.33 -16.46
C ALA A 27 16.34 -2.90 -16.42
N TRP A 28 16.52 -2.12 -17.49
CA TRP A 28 16.00 -0.76 -17.60
C TRP A 28 14.47 -0.72 -17.66
N THR A 29 13.85 -1.57 -18.49
CA THR A 29 12.39 -1.61 -18.62
C THR A 29 11.72 -2.15 -17.37
N LEU A 30 12.32 -3.14 -16.69
CA LEU A 30 11.84 -3.64 -15.40
C LEU A 30 11.87 -2.53 -14.34
N THR A 31 12.97 -1.78 -14.28
CA THR A 31 13.11 -0.66 -13.35
C THR A 31 12.06 0.41 -13.63
N ALA A 32 11.80 0.74 -14.90
CA ALA A 32 10.74 1.66 -15.29
C ALA A 32 9.35 1.17 -14.86
N CYS A 33 9.05 -0.12 -15.03
CA CYS A 33 7.80 -0.73 -14.54
C CYS A 33 7.68 -0.57 -13.02
N TRP A 34 8.72 -0.87 -12.26
CA TRP A 34 8.72 -0.68 -10.81
C TRP A 34 8.53 0.79 -10.42
N CYS A 35 9.22 1.72 -11.07
CA CYS A 35 9.03 3.15 -10.83
C CYS A 35 7.56 3.56 -11.01
N ALA A 36 6.89 3.09 -12.07
CA ALA A 36 5.48 3.38 -12.30
C ALA A 36 4.57 2.80 -11.21
N VAL A 37 4.80 1.55 -10.80
CA VAL A 37 4.05 0.90 -9.72
C VAL A 37 4.24 1.64 -8.39
N PHE A 38 5.48 1.94 -8.02
CA PHE A 38 5.83 2.63 -6.78
C PHE A 38 5.36 4.08 -6.74
N PHE A 39 5.38 4.78 -7.88
CA PHE A 39 4.86 6.14 -7.97
C PHE A 39 3.38 6.19 -7.56
N LEU A 40 2.56 5.29 -8.13
CA LEU A 40 1.14 5.25 -7.80
C LEU A 40 0.89 4.73 -6.37
N ALA A 41 1.70 3.78 -5.91
CA ALA A 41 1.60 3.23 -4.56
C ALA A 41 1.93 4.30 -3.50
N SER A 42 2.92 5.15 -3.77
CA SER A 42 3.33 6.27 -2.91
C SER A 42 2.20 7.27 -2.70
N ALA A 43 1.45 7.60 -3.76
CA ALA A 43 0.28 8.46 -3.65
C ALA A 43 -0.80 7.86 -2.73
N GLY A 44 -0.98 6.54 -2.75
CA GLY A 44 -1.89 5.83 -1.85
C GLY A 44 -1.42 5.86 -0.39
N ALA A 45 -0.13 5.61 -0.15
CA ALA A 45 0.48 5.66 1.19
C ALA A 45 0.40 7.07 1.80
N GLY A 46 0.68 8.12 1.01
CA GLY A 46 0.55 9.51 1.46
C GLY A 46 -0.89 9.89 1.82
N ALA A 47 -1.87 9.46 1.03
CA ALA A 47 -3.28 9.70 1.34
C ALA A 47 -3.74 8.95 2.61
N ALA A 48 -3.24 7.73 2.84
CA ALA A 48 -3.51 6.99 4.07
C ALA A 48 -2.93 7.67 5.31
N TYR A 49 -1.70 8.20 5.21
CA TYR A 49 -1.07 8.97 6.29
C TYR A 49 -1.93 10.17 6.69
N LEU A 50 -2.42 10.94 5.71
CA LEU A 50 -3.32 12.07 5.97
C LEU A 50 -4.63 11.62 6.60
N THR A 51 -5.23 10.54 6.09
CA THR A 51 -6.50 10.00 6.60
C THR A 51 -6.38 9.55 8.06
N VAL A 52 -5.30 8.85 8.44
CA VAL A 52 -5.03 8.51 9.83
C VAL A 52 -4.83 9.77 10.68
N SER A 53 -4.12 10.77 10.15
CA SER A 53 -3.94 12.03 10.87
C SER A 53 -5.26 12.78 11.12
N GLU A 54 -6.23 12.65 10.23
CA GLU A 54 -7.52 13.34 10.33
C GLU A 54 -8.55 12.55 11.16
N ILE A 55 -8.49 11.22 11.17
CA ILE A 55 -9.43 10.37 11.93
C ILE A 55 -9.13 10.37 13.42
N PHE A 56 -7.85 10.38 13.81
CA PHE A 56 -7.47 10.28 15.22
C PHE A 56 -7.30 11.65 15.89
N PRO A 57 -7.72 11.80 17.16
CA PRO A 57 -7.46 12.99 17.96
C PRO A 57 -5.98 13.36 18.00
N MET A 58 -5.67 14.66 18.12
CA MET A 58 -4.29 15.18 18.10
C MET A 58 -3.38 14.48 19.11
N GLU A 59 -3.92 14.13 20.27
CA GLU A 59 -3.23 13.53 21.41
C GLU A 59 -2.79 12.09 21.16
N THR A 60 -3.56 11.32 20.36
CA THR A 60 -3.30 9.90 20.08
C THR A 60 -2.80 9.64 18.66
N ARG A 61 -2.87 10.65 17.79
CA ARG A 61 -2.47 10.58 16.37
C ARG A 61 -1.07 10.00 16.17
N ALA A 62 -0.08 10.50 16.92
CA ALA A 62 1.31 10.06 16.76
C ALA A 62 1.47 8.56 17.07
N LEU A 63 0.79 8.07 18.12
CA LEU A 63 0.80 6.66 18.50
C LEU A 63 0.12 5.79 17.44
N ALA A 64 -1.03 6.24 16.91
CA ALA A 64 -1.74 5.52 15.85
C ALA A 64 -0.87 5.39 14.59
N ILE A 65 -0.26 6.48 14.13
CA ILE A 65 0.64 6.48 12.97
C ILE A 65 1.83 5.54 13.21
N ALA A 66 2.45 5.61 14.38
CA ALA A 66 3.59 4.76 14.72
C ALA A 66 3.21 3.27 14.72
N ALA A 67 2.04 2.92 15.26
CA ALA A 67 1.55 1.54 15.28
C ALA A 67 1.31 1.00 13.86
N PHE A 68 0.60 1.75 13.01
CA PHE A 68 0.37 1.34 11.62
C PHE A 68 1.67 1.28 10.81
N TYR A 69 2.58 2.23 11.01
CA TYR A 69 3.89 2.25 10.34
C TYR A 69 4.76 1.06 10.76
N ALA A 70 4.79 0.73 12.05
CA ALA A 70 5.55 -0.41 12.57
C ALA A 70 5.02 -1.74 12.03
N VAL A 71 3.70 -1.95 12.03
CA VAL A 71 3.08 -3.17 11.49
C VAL A 71 3.30 -3.25 9.98
N GLY A 72 3.08 -2.18 9.24
CA GLY A 72 3.29 -2.14 7.79
C GLY A 72 4.75 -2.39 7.39
N THR A 73 5.69 -1.77 8.10
CA THR A 73 7.13 -1.98 7.86
C THR A 73 7.57 -3.38 8.25
N GLY A 74 7.06 -3.92 9.36
CA GLY A 74 7.35 -5.29 9.79
C GLY A 74 6.85 -6.33 8.79
N LEU A 75 5.57 -6.27 8.40
CA LEU A 75 4.98 -7.24 7.48
C LEU A 75 5.46 -7.04 6.03
N GLY A 76 5.42 -5.82 5.53
CA GLY A 76 5.77 -5.53 4.14
C GLY A 76 7.28 -5.39 3.90
N GLY A 77 7.97 -4.62 4.74
CA GLY A 77 9.38 -4.30 4.56
C GLY A 77 10.34 -5.38 5.05
N VAL A 78 10.07 -5.99 6.21
CA VAL A 78 10.95 -7.01 6.80
C VAL A 78 10.58 -8.41 6.31
N VAL A 79 9.30 -8.79 6.38
CA VAL A 79 8.86 -10.14 5.97
C VAL A 79 8.71 -10.25 4.45
N GLY A 80 8.28 -9.21 3.75
CA GLY A 80 8.04 -9.24 2.30
C GLY A 80 9.21 -9.70 1.42
N PRO A 81 10.46 -9.26 1.64
CA PRO A 81 11.61 -9.70 0.85
C PRO A 81 11.98 -11.18 1.04
N VAL A 82 11.62 -11.79 2.16
CA VAL A 82 12.01 -13.18 2.49
C VAL A 82 11.43 -14.22 1.52
N PRO A 83 10.11 -14.28 1.24
CA PRO A 83 9.58 -15.17 0.21
C PRO A 83 10.08 -14.77 -1.19
N PHE A 84 10.23 -13.46 -1.45
CA PHE A 84 10.66 -12.98 -2.76
C PHE A 84 12.11 -13.39 -3.08
N GLY A 85 13.01 -13.35 -2.10
CA GLY A 85 14.38 -13.82 -2.23
C GLY A 85 14.44 -15.31 -2.59
N ARG A 86 13.63 -16.14 -1.92
CA ARG A 86 13.53 -17.58 -2.26
C ARG A 86 13.01 -17.82 -3.67
N LEU A 87 12.05 -17.02 -4.15
CA LEU A 87 11.56 -17.11 -5.52
C LEU A 87 12.66 -16.75 -6.52
N VAL A 88 13.44 -15.70 -6.26
CA VAL A 88 14.56 -15.29 -7.13
C VAL A 88 15.66 -16.35 -7.15
N GLU A 89 15.95 -17.00 -6.03
CA GLU A 89 16.94 -18.09 -5.93
C GLU A 89 16.58 -19.31 -6.80
N THR A 90 15.31 -19.52 -7.14
CA THR A 90 14.90 -20.63 -8.03
C THR A 90 15.40 -20.44 -9.46
N GLY A 91 15.71 -19.21 -9.88
CA GLY A 91 16.08 -18.87 -11.25
C GLY A 91 14.92 -19.00 -12.26
N ASP A 92 13.71 -19.33 -11.83
CA ASP A 92 12.53 -19.47 -12.69
C ASP A 92 11.76 -18.13 -12.78
N PRO A 93 11.69 -17.50 -13.97
CA PRO A 93 10.93 -16.27 -14.17
C PRO A 93 9.45 -16.41 -13.84
N ALA A 94 8.86 -17.59 -14.03
CA ALA A 94 7.45 -17.84 -13.73
C ALA A 94 7.20 -17.85 -12.21
N ALA A 95 8.13 -18.39 -11.41
CA ALA A 95 8.06 -18.36 -9.95
C ALA A 95 8.10 -16.91 -9.42
N VAL A 96 9.00 -16.08 -9.94
CA VAL A 96 9.11 -14.66 -9.56
C VAL A 96 7.87 -13.87 -9.99
N ALA A 97 7.35 -14.12 -11.20
CA ALA A 97 6.09 -13.54 -11.65
C ALA A 97 4.91 -13.94 -10.75
N GLY A 98 4.90 -15.17 -10.23
CA GLY A 98 3.97 -15.61 -9.19
C GLY A 98 4.01 -14.72 -7.94
N GLY A 99 5.20 -14.30 -7.52
CA GLY A 99 5.39 -13.32 -6.46
C GLY A 99 4.76 -11.95 -6.79
N TYR A 100 4.92 -11.44 -8.02
CA TYR A 100 4.26 -10.20 -8.44
C TYR A 100 2.74 -10.32 -8.44
N PHE A 101 2.19 -11.45 -8.90
CA PHE A 101 0.74 -11.67 -8.86
C PHE A 101 0.20 -11.75 -7.44
N LEU A 102 0.93 -12.37 -6.52
CA LEU A 102 0.57 -12.39 -5.10
C LEU A 102 0.56 -10.97 -4.52
N GLY A 103 1.62 -10.19 -4.76
CA GLY A 103 1.69 -8.79 -4.33
C GLY A 103 0.55 -7.96 -4.92
N ALA A 104 0.26 -8.14 -6.21
CA ALA A 104 -0.82 -7.44 -6.89
C ALA A 104 -2.19 -7.80 -6.31
N ALA A 105 -2.44 -9.08 -6.04
CA ALA A 105 -3.68 -9.54 -5.41
C ALA A 105 -3.88 -8.91 -4.04
N LEU A 106 -2.82 -8.85 -3.21
CA LEU A 106 -2.87 -8.20 -1.90
C LEU A 106 -3.15 -6.69 -2.03
N MET A 107 -2.52 -5.99 -2.98
CA MET A 107 -2.76 -4.57 -3.22
C MET A 107 -4.20 -4.30 -3.68
N ILE A 108 -4.72 -5.09 -4.62
CA ILE A 108 -6.09 -4.95 -5.12
C ILE A 108 -7.08 -5.25 -3.99
N ALA A 109 -6.87 -6.32 -3.23
CA ALA A 109 -7.71 -6.67 -2.09
C ALA A 109 -7.74 -5.54 -1.04
N ALA A 110 -6.59 -4.96 -0.70
CA ALA A 110 -6.52 -3.82 0.22
C ALA A 110 -7.30 -2.61 -0.32
N GLY A 111 -7.18 -2.31 -1.61
CA GLY A 111 -7.96 -1.24 -2.24
C GLY A 111 -9.47 -1.51 -2.27
N ILE A 112 -9.90 -2.77 -2.44
CA ILE A 112 -11.32 -3.16 -2.35
C ILE A 112 -11.81 -3.03 -0.91
N VAL A 113 -11.04 -3.49 0.08
CA VAL A 113 -11.38 -3.35 1.49
C VAL A 113 -11.58 -1.86 1.83
N GLU A 114 -10.66 -0.99 1.41
CA GLU A 114 -10.80 0.46 1.58
C GLU A 114 -12.08 1.02 0.93
N LEU A 115 -12.53 0.49 -0.21
CA LEU A 115 -13.81 0.91 -0.81
C LEU A 115 -15.03 0.50 0.02
N LEU A 116 -14.95 -0.63 0.73
CA LEU A 116 -16.08 -1.20 1.47
C LEU A 116 -16.18 -0.66 2.90
N ILE A 117 -15.05 -0.48 3.58
CA ILE A 117 -15.00 -0.11 5.00
C ILE A 117 -14.25 1.19 5.28
N GLY A 118 -13.63 1.80 4.26
CA GLY A 118 -12.85 3.03 4.40
C GLY A 118 -13.71 4.22 4.82
N VAL A 119 -13.19 5.00 5.77
CA VAL A 119 -13.84 6.24 6.22
C VAL A 119 -13.34 7.39 5.35
N ALA A 120 -14.26 8.05 4.66
CA ALA A 120 -13.93 9.26 3.90
C ALA A 120 -13.62 10.43 4.85
N ALA A 121 -12.36 10.57 5.25
CA ALA A 121 -11.89 11.70 6.07
C ALA A 121 -11.60 12.96 5.25
N ALA A 122 -11.24 12.79 3.98
CA ALA A 122 -10.80 13.87 3.10
C ALA A 122 -11.82 15.02 3.03
N ARG A 123 -11.37 16.25 3.31
CA ARG A 123 -12.12 17.52 3.23
C ARG A 123 -13.31 17.64 4.20
N ARG A 124 -13.37 16.86 5.27
CA ARG A 124 -14.35 17.05 6.35
C ARG A 124 -13.70 17.79 7.53
N SER A 125 -14.50 18.59 8.25
CA SER A 125 -14.01 19.30 9.44
C SER A 125 -13.59 18.28 10.50
N LEU A 126 -12.44 18.49 11.14
CA LEU A 126 -11.91 17.62 12.20
C LEU A 126 -12.91 17.44 13.34
N GLU A 127 -13.72 18.48 13.60
CA GLU A 127 -14.76 18.53 14.64
C GLU A 127 -15.97 17.63 14.34
N ASP A 128 -16.20 17.29 13.06
CA ASP A 128 -17.27 16.37 12.62
C ASP A 128 -16.84 14.89 12.60
N ILE A 129 -15.54 14.61 12.69
CA ILE A 129 -14.97 13.25 12.59
C ILE A 129 -14.51 12.74 13.96
N ALA A 130 -13.83 13.58 14.75
CA ALA A 130 -13.34 13.21 16.06
C ALA A 130 -13.49 14.39 17.03
N ARG A 131 -14.41 14.26 17.99
CA ARG A 131 -14.57 15.25 19.05
C ARG A 131 -13.30 15.27 19.91
N PRO A 132 -12.67 16.44 20.18
CA PRO A 132 -11.49 16.50 21.01
C PRO A 132 -11.76 15.90 22.39
N LEU A 133 -10.84 15.11 22.94
CA LEU A 133 -10.97 14.58 24.30
C LEU A 133 -11.04 15.71 25.34
N SER A 134 -10.47 16.88 25.03
CA SER A 134 -10.55 18.10 25.85
C SER A 134 -11.92 18.78 25.84
N ALA A 135 -12.88 18.30 25.03
CA ALA A 135 -14.24 18.85 24.96
C ALA A 135 -15.23 18.15 25.92
N GLU A 136 -14.78 17.15 26.68
CA GLU A 136 -15.58 16.62 27.79
C GLU A 136 -15.62 17.64 28.93
N PRO A 137 -16.81 18.05 29.40
CA PRO A 137 -16.92 18.89 30.58
C PRO A 137 -16.51 18.05 31.81
N THR A 138 -15.52 18.53 32.56
CA THR A 138 -15.24 18.10 33.93
C THR A 138 -16.36 18.52 34.87
#